data_AF-A0A0K0PTS0-F1
#
_entry.id   AF-A0A0K0PTS0-F1
#
_cell.length_a   1.000
_cell.length_b   1.000
_cell.length_c   1.000
_cell.angle_alpha   90.00
_cell.angle_beta   90.00
_cell.angle_gamma   90.00
#
_symmetry.space_group_name_H-M   'P 1'
#
loop_
_entity.id
_entity.type
_entity.pdbx_description
1 polymer ?
#
loop_
_entity_poly.entity_id
_entity_poly.type
_entity_poly.pdbx_seq_one_letter_code
_entity_poly.pdbx_strand_id
1 'polypeptide(L)'
;YQAEKDKRLYAVLDGFAQGQGHLGLTDASYLNAMKIFIQGVTPLEYGAHRHFAYLARHFAGPGPRFAALCQSIDEIRHMQTEIHTLSNYNKYYSGFHNWPEEYDRVWYLSVPKSFMEDALSCGPFEFLIAIGFSFEYLLTNLLFVPFMSGSSFN
;
A
#
# COMPACT_ATOMS: atom_id res chain seq x y z
N TYR A 1 -0.10 -20.72 3.32
CA TYR A 1 1.04 -19.79 3.26
C TYR A 1 0.66 -18.40 3.78
N GLN A 2 -0.29 -17.69 3.15
CA GLN A 2 -0.68 -16.33 3.55
C GLN A 2 -1.10 -16.22 5.04
N ALA A 3 -1.96 -17.11 5.52
CA ALA A 3 -2.40 -17.12 6.92
C ALA A 3 -1.24 -17.23 7.94
N GLU A 4 -0.17 -17.96 7.61
CA GLU A 4 1.00 -18.07 8.49
C GLU A 4 1.82 -16.77 8.51
N LYS A 5 1.88 -16.06 7.38
CA LYS A 5 2.48 -14.71 7.32
C LYS A 5 1.71 -13.73 8.20
N ASP A 6 0.38 -13.74 8.10
CA ASP A 6 -0.47 -12.84 8.86
C ASP A 6 -0.38 -13.12 10.36
N LYS A 7 -0.42 -14.39 10.76
CA LYS A 7 -0.25 -14.78 12.17
C LYS A 7 1.04 -14.20 12.77
N ARG A 8 2.15 -14.26 12.04
CA ARG A 8 3.44 -13.70 12.49
C ARG A 8 3.44 -12.19 12.50
N LEU A 9 2.89 -11.57 11.45
CA LEU A 9 2.80 -10.11 11.34
C LEU A 9 2.01 -9.52 12.52
N TYR A 10 0.80 -10.01 12.79
CA TYR A 10 -0.03 -9.46 13.85
C TYR A 10 0.55 -9.72 15.25
N ALA A 11 1.23 -10.86 15.46
CA ALA A 11 1.97 -11.08 16.71
C ALA A 11 3.06 -10.02 16.94
N VAL A 12 3.76 -9.58 15.89
CA VAL A 12 4.76 -8.49 15.97
C VAL A 12 4.09 -7.15 16.19
N LEU A 13 2.99 -6.84 15.49
CA LEU A 13 2.26 -5.58 15.65
C LEU A 13 1.68 -5.41 17.06
N ASP A 14 1.12 -6.48 17.62
CA ASP A 14 0.60 -6.49 18.99
C ASP A 14 1.72 -6.27 20.01
N GLY A 15 2.86 -6.95 19.83
CA GLY A 15 4.05 -6.73 20.66
C GLY A 15 4.60 -5.31 20.56
N PHE A 16 4.63 -4.73 19.35
CA PHE A 16 5.03 -3.35 19.11
C PHE A 16 4.11 -2.35 19.83
N ALA A 17 2.80 -2.52 19.74
CA ALA A 17 1.84 -1.66 20.42
C ALA A 17 1.92 -1.81 21.96
N GLN A 18 2.00 -3.05 22.46
CA GLN A 18 2.11 -3.35 23.90
C GLN A 18 3.39 -2.75 24.50
N GLY A 19 4.51 -2.83 23.77
CA GLY A 19 5.81 -2.32 24.18
C GLY A 19 6.01 -0.81 23.98
N GLN A 20 4.97 -0.07 23.56
CA GLN A 20 5.10 1.36 23.19
C GLN A 20 6.21 1.59 22.15
N GLY A 21 6.34 0.68 21.17
CA GLY A 21 7.44 0.67 20.21
C GLY A 21 7.56 1.94 19.37
N HIS A 22 6.50 2.75 19.27
CA HIS A 22 6.54 4.05 18.60
C HIS A 22 7.50 5.05 19.27
N LEU A 23 7.87 4.85 20.54
CA LEU A 23 8.89 5.63 21.26
C LEU A 23 10.32 5.22 20.90
N GLY A 24 10.49 4.11 20.18
CA GLY A 24 11.79 3.59 19.74
C GLY A 24 12.33 4.24 18.47
N LEU A 25 11.59 5.20 17.89
CA LEU A 25 12.06 5.96 16.73
C LEU A 25 13.30 6.78 17.09
N THR A 26 14.25 6.82 16.16
CA THR A 26 15.47 7.63 16.22
C THR A 26 15.17 9.12 16.35
N ASP A 27 14.21 9.63 15.56
CA ASP A 27 13.74 11.01 15.62
C ASP A 27 12.26 11.12 15.18
N ALA A 28 11.52 12.04 15.80
CA ALA A 28 10.10 12.23 15.51
C ALA A 28 9.83 12.73 14.08
N SER A 29 10.80 13.35 13.41
CA SER A 29 10.64 13.78 12.01
C SER A 29 10.45 12.61 11.05
N TYR A 30 10.91 11.39 11.40
CA TYR A 30 10.69 10.18 10.59
C TYR A 30 9.20 9.86 10.43
N LEU A 31 8.35 10.28 11.37
CA LEU A 31 6.89 10.16 11.26
C LEU A 31 6.35 10.77 9.95
N ASN A 32 7.00 11.81 9.41
CA ASN A 32 6.55 12.45 8.17
C ASN A 32 6.68 11.53 6.95
N ALA A 33 7.68 10.65 6.91
CA ALA A 33 7.79 9.65 5.85
C ALA A 33 6.60 8.68 5.92
N MET A 34 6.24 8.22 7.11
CA MET A 34 5.09 7.33 7.31
C MET A 34 3.75 7.99 7.00
N LYS A 35 3.61 9.31 7.24
CA LYS A 35 2.42 10.07 6.81
C LYS A 35 2.26 10.06 5.30
N ILE A 36 3.34 10.38 4.57
CA ILE A 36 3.32 10.33 3.10
C ILE A 36 2.97 8.93 2.60
N PHE A 37 3.47 7.89 3.28
CA PHE A 37 3.16 6.51 2.92
C PHE A 37 1.66 6.18 3.05
N ILE A 38 1.06 6.38 4.23
CA ILE A 38 -0.38 6.08 4.42
C ILE A 38 -1.29 6.96 3.55
N GLN A 39 -0.86 8.19 3.28
CA GLN A 39 -1.63 9.16 2.50
C GLN A 39 -1.52 8.94 1.00
N GLY A 40 -0.37 8.52 0.49
CA GLY A 40 -0.07 8.52 -0.94
C GLY A 40 0.16 7.13 -1.54
N VAL A 41 0.65 6.16 -0.76
CA VAL A 41 0.97 4.81 -1.24
C VAL A 41 -0.16 3.83 -0.94
N THR A 42 -0.62 3.78 0.31
CA THR A 42 -1.71 2.87 0.72
C THR A 42 -3.00 2.97 -0.11
N PRO A 43 -3.43 4.17 -0.58
CA PRO A 43 -4.57 4.25 -1.50
C PRO A 43 -4.32 3.63 -2.88
N LEU A 44 -3.06 3.57 -3.33
CA LEU A 44 -2.68 2.92 -4.60
C LEU A 44 -2.93 1.41 -4.52
N GLU A 45 -2.62 0.79 -3.38
CA GLU A 45 -2.88 -0.63 -3.12
C GLU A 45 -4.38 -0.94 -3.26
N TYR A 46 -5.25 -0.08 -2.71
CA TYR A 46 -6.69 -0.22 -2.90
C TYR A 46 -7.13 -0.03 -4.35
N GLY A 47 -6.52 0.92 -5.07
CA GLY A 47 -6.72 1.08 -6.50
C GLY A 47 -6.38 -0.20 -7.27
N ALA A 48 -5.21 -0.76 -6.99
CA ALA A 48 -4.67 -1.92 -7.69
C ALA A 48 -5.54 -3.15 -7.42
N HIS A 49 -5.93 -3.35 -6.15
CA HIS A 49 -6.92 -4.35 -5.75
C HIS A 49 -8.18 -4.31 -6.64
N ARG A 50 -8.81 -3.13 -6.76
CA ARG A 50 -10.06 -2.97 -7.52
C ARG A 50 -9.89 -3.30 -8.99
N HIS A 51 -8.78 -2.89 -9.60
CA HIS A 51 -8.59 -3.12 -11.03
C HIS A 51 -8.15 -4.54 -11.34
N PHE A 52 -7.30 -5.15 -10.51
CA PHE A 52 -6.99 -6.57 -10.66
C PHE A 52 -8.24 -7.44 -10.47
N ALA A 53 -9.19 -7.05 -9.60
CA ALA A 53 -10.50 -7.71 -9.52
C ALA A 53 -11.30 -7.55 -10.82
N TYR A 54 -11.29 -6.36 -11.43
CA TYR A 54 -11.88 -6.12 -12.75
C TYR A 54 -11.23 -7.01 -13.83
N LEU A 55 -9.90 -7.06 -13.91
CA LEU A 55 -9.16 -7.91 -14.84
C LEU A 55 -9.47 -9.40 -14.66
N ALA A 56 -9.56 -9.85 -13.41
CA ALA A 56 -9.94 -11.23 -13.07
C ALA A 56 -11.33 -11.60 -13.62
N ARG A 57 -12.22 -10.62 -13.78
CA ARG A 57 -13.54 -10.83 -14.40
C ARG A 57 -13.49 -10.76 -15.93
N HIS A 58 -12.65 -9.92 -16.51
CA HIS A 58 -12.73 -9.53 -17.92
C HIS A 58 -11.72 -10.22 -18.84
N PHE A 59 -10.64 -10.81 -18.33
CA PHE A 59 -9.69 -11.51 -19.20
C PHE A 59 -10.28 -12.78 -19.84
N ALA A 60 -9.95 -12.96 -21.12
CA ALA A 60 -10.24 -14.16 -21.89
C ALA A 60 -9.17 -15.23 -21.58
N GLY A 61 -9.36 -15.98 -20.50
CA GLY A 61 -8.51 -17.13 -20.18
C GLY A 61 -8.49 -17.44 -18.69
N PRO A 62 -8.57 -18.71 -18.28
CA PRO A 62 -8.57 -19.07 -16.86
C PRO A 62 -7.26 -18.70 -16.16
N GLY A 63 -6.11 -18.80 -16.85
CA GLY A 63 -4.79 -18.46 -16.29
C GLY A 63 -4.66 -16.98 -15.90
N PRO A 64 -4.79 -16.03 -16.85
CA PRO A 64 -4.72 -14.60 -16.54
C PRO A 64 -5.77 -14.15 -15.53
N ARG A 65 -6.98 -14.74 -15.55
CA ARG A 65 -8.02 -14.45 -14.55
C ARG A 65 -7.61 -14.87 -13.14
N PHE A 66 -7.07 -16.07 -13.00
CA PHE A 66 -6.61 -16.58 -11.72
C PHE A 66 -5.44 -15.75 -11.18
N ALA A 67 -4.46 -15.41 -12.02
CA ALA A 67 -3.35 -14.56 -11.64
C ALA A 67 -3.82 -13.17 -11.17
N ALA A 68 -4.72 -12.52 -11.91
CA ALA A 68 -5.29 -11.24 -11.52
C ALA A 68 -6.11 -11.34 -10.23
N LEU A 69 -6.82 -12.44 -9.99
CA LEU A 69 -7.53 -12.65 -8.72
C LEU A 69 -6.57 -12.77 -7.54
N CYS A 70 -5.48 -13.52 -7.70
CA CYS A 70 -4.45 -13.63 -6.68
C CYS A 70 -3.84 -12.27 -6.36
N GLN A 71 -3.44 -11.51 -7.39
CA GLN A 71 -2.88 -10.17 -7.21
C GLN A 71 -3.87 -9.24 -6.50
N SER A 72 -5.14 -9.23 -6.93
CA SER A 72 -6.19 -8.43 -6.29
C SER A 72 -6.30 -8.72 -4.78
N ILE A 73 -6.23 -9.99 -4.38
CA ILE A 73 -6.30 -10.38 -2.97
C ILE A 73 -5.03 -9.99 -2.20
N ASP A 74 -3.86 -10.04 -2.85
CA ASP A 74 -2.61 -9.58 -2.25
C ASP A 74 -2.62 -8.05 -2.04
N GLU A 75 -3.16 -7.26 -2.97
CA GLU A 75 -3.21 -5.79 -2.82
C GLU A 75 -4.18 -5.31 -1.74
N ILE A 76 -5.34 -5.95 -1.58
CA ILE A 76 -6.23 -5.61 -0.45
C ILE A 76 -5.57 -6.00 0.89
N ARG A 77 -4.78 -7.07 0.89
CA ARG A 77 -4.00 -7.46 2.06
C ARG A 77 -2.92 -6.41 2.35
N HIS A 78 -2.17 -5.93 1.36
CA HIS A 78 -1.20 -4.85 1.52
C HIS A 78 -1.86 -3.63 2.18
N MET A 79 -2.90 -3.08 1.54
CA MET A 79 -3.66 -1.94 2.07
C MET A 79 -4.07 -2.13 3.53
N GLN A 80 -4.71 -3.26 3.86
CA GLN A 80 -5.18 -3.52 5.22
C GLN A 80 -4.03 -3.64 6.22
N THR A 81 -2.95 -4.34 5.86
CA THR A 81 -1.80 -4.51 6.75
C THR A 81 -1.03 -3.21 6.97
N GLU A 82 -0.96 -2.33 5.98
CA GLU A 82 -0.38 -0.99 6.10
C GLU A 82 -1.21 -0.12 7.05
N ILE A 83 -2.54 -0.12 6.90
CA ILE A 83 -3.46 0.57 7.81
C ILE A 83 -3.26 0.08 9.24
N HIS A 84 -3.21 -1.24 9.46
CA HIS A 84 -3.03 -1.80 10.80
C HIS A 84 -1.64 -1.48 11.37
N THR A 85 -0.59 -1.53 10.56
CA THR A 85 0.77 -1.17 10.96
C THR A 85 0.86 0.28 11.41
N LEU A 86 0.23 1.20 10.68
CA LEU A 86 0.28 2.64 10.98
C LEU A 86 -0.80 3.09 11.97
N SER A 87 -1.74 2.21 12.32
CA SER A 87 -2.80 2.51 13.29
C SER A 87 -2.27 2.90 14.66
N ASN A 88 -1.16 2.30 15.10
CA ASN A 88 -0.57 2.63 16.39
C ASN A 88 -0.01 4.05 16.40
N TYR A 89 0.68 4.46 15.33
CA TYR A 89 1.18 5.84 15.20
C TYR A 89 0.03 6.86 15.15
N ASN A 90 -1.06 6.56 14.44
CA ASN A 90 -2.24 7.44 14.37
C ASN A 90 -2.87 7.75 15.74
N LYS A 91 -2.75 6.84 16.73
CA LYS A 91 -3.26 7.09 18.09
C LYS A 91 -2.51 8.20 18.82
N TYR A 92 -1.23 8.40 18.50
CA TYR A 92 -0.34 9.28 19.25
C TYR A 92 0.10 10.52 18.46
N TYR A 93 0.02 10.49 17.13
CA TYR A 93 0.58 11.53 16.26
C TYR A 93 -0.45 12.00 15.21
N SER A 94 -0.37 13.30 14.89
CA SER A 94 -1.25 13.92 13.89
C SER A 94 -0.83 13.59 12.45
N GLY A 95 -1.73 13.84 11.51
CA GLY A 95 -1.50 13.66 10.07
C GLY A 95 -1.73 12.23 9.53
N PHE A 96 -2.18 11.30 10.36
CA PHE A 96 -2.54 9.93 9.93
C PHE A 96 -4.07 9.67 9.91
N HIS A 97 -4.88 10.63 10.37
CA HIS A 97 -6.26 10.35 10.82
C HIS A 97 -7.33 10.46 9.73
N ASN A 98 -7.04 11.13 8.60
CA ASN A 98 -8.02 11.37 7.54
C ASN A 98 -7.46 11.10 6.13
N TRP A 99 -6.50 10.17 6.04
CA TRP A 99 -5.78 9.89 4.81
C TRP A 99 -6.64 9.56 3.58
N PRO A 100 -7.83 8.91 3.65
CA PRO A 100 -8.63 8.65 2.45
C PRO A 100 -9.21 9.93 1.85
N GLU A 101 -9.73 10.83 2.70
CA GLU A 101 -10.27 12.12 2.25
C GLU A 101 -9.14 13.05 1.79
N GLU A 102 -7.99 13.01 2.48
CA GLU A 102 -6.79 13.76 2.09
C GLU A 102 -6.29 13.32 0.71
N TYR A 103 -6.17 12.01 0.45
CA TYR A 103 -5.74 11.48 -0.85
C TYR A 103 -6.58 12.05 -2.00
N ASP A 104 -7.88 12.24 -1.76
CA ASP A 104 -8.78 12.76 -2.77
C ASP A 104 -8.70 14.28 -3.00
N ARG A 105 -8.17 15.05 -2.05
CA ARG A 105 -8.34 16.52 -2.00
C ARG A 105 -7.06 17.32 -1.83
N VAL A 106 -6.03 16.75 -1.20
CA VAL A 106 -4.78 17.46 -0.90
C VAL A 106 -3.93 17.55 -2.16
N TRP A 107 -3.44 18.75 -2.45
CA TRP A 107 -2.80 19.08 -3.72
C TRP A 107 -1.63 18.16 -4.09
N TYR A 108 -0.73 17.82 -3.16
CA TYR A 108 0.43 16.97 -3.49
C TYR A 108 0.04 15.50 -3.65
N LEU A 109 -1.09 15.08 -3.06
CA LEU A 109 -1.63 13.73 -3.23
C LEU A 109 -2.36 13.57 -4.56
N SER A 110 -2.64 14.66 -5.29
CA SER A 110 -3.08 14.58 -6.69
C SER A 110 -2.06 13.89 -7.59
N VAL A 111 -0.77 13.87 -7.23
CA VAL A 111 0.29 13.20 -8.00
C VAL A 111 0.10 11.68 -8.01
N PRO A 112 0.14 10.97 -6.87
CA PRO A 112 -0.13 9.52 -6.87
C PRO A 112 -1.57 9.21 -7.29
N LYS A 113 -2.53 10.06 -6.94
CA LYS A 113 -3.93 9.88 -7.34
C LYS A 113 -4.12 9.89 -8.85
N SER A 114 -3.64 10.92 -9.54
CA SER A 114 -3.79 11.03 -11.00
C SER A 114 -3.06 9.90 -11.74
N PHE A 115 -1.86 9.51 -11.28
CA PHE A 115 -1.14 8.34 -11.81
C PHE A 115 -2.00 7.08 -11.77
N MET A 116 -2.63 6.81 -10.62
CA MET A 116 -3.44 5.61 -10.48
C MET A 116 -4.78 5.72 -11.18
N GLU A 117 -5.46 6.86 -11.12
CA GLU A 117 -6.74 7.06 -11.82
C GLU A 117 -6.59 6.95 -13.34
N ASP A 118 -5.48 7.41 -13.91
CA ASP A 118 -5.14 7.21 -15.33
C ASP A 118 -5.05 5.71 -15.64
N ALA A 119 -4.23 4.97 -14.89
CA ALA A 119 -4.11 3.52 -15.04
C ALA A 119 -5.45 2.80 -14.85
N LEU A 120 -6.26 3.19 -13.86
CA LEU A 120 -7.58 2.60 -13.61
C LEU A 120 -8.59 2.85 -14.74
N SER A 121 -8.41 3.94 -15.48
CA SER A 121 -9.30 4.36 -16.57
C SER A 121 -8.94 3.76 -17.92
N CYS A 122 -7.70 3.25 -18.06
CA CYS A 122 -7.19 2.73 -19.32
C CYS A 122 -7.70 1.31 -19.64
N GLY A 123 -7.32 0.81 -20.82
CA GLY A 123 -7.66 -0.55 -21.24
C GLY A 123 -6.92 -1.63 -20.42
N PRO A 124 -7.43 -2.88 -20.39
CA PRO A 124 -6.89 -3.92 -19.51
C PRO A 124 -5.42 -4.30 -19.80
N PHE A 125 -4.97 -4.16 -21.05
CA PHE A 125 -3.58 -4.42 -21.42
C PHE A 125 -2.66 -3.26 -21.07
N GLU A 126 -3.13 -2.03 -21.22
CA GLU A 126 -2.38 -0.84 -20.83
C GLU A 126 -2.17 -0.82 -19.32
N PHE A 127 -3.18 -1.19 -18.53
CA PHE A 127 -3.04 -1.35 -17.08
C PHE A 127 -1.96 -2.37 -16.71
N LEU A 128 -1.91 -3.52 -17.39
CA LEU A 128 -0.87 -4.52 -17.12
C LEU A 128 0.54 -4.00 -17.44
N ILE A 129 0.68 -3.16 -18.47
CA ILE A 129 1.96 -2.54 -18.78
C ILE A 129 2.30 -1.45 -17.75
N ALA A 130 1.34 -0.62 -17.37
CA ALA A 130 1.53 0.48 -16.43
C ALA A 130 1.81 -0.04 -15.00
N ILE A 131 0.92 -0.87 -14.45
CA ILE A 131 1.02 -1.35 -13.07
C ILE A 131 1.85 -2.63 -13.00
N GLY A 132 1.47 -3.69 -13.70
CA GLY A 132 2.14 -5.00 -13.56
C GLY A 132 3.60 -5.00 -14.03
N PHE A 133 3.91 -4.39 -15.17
CA PHE A 133 5.28 -4.33 -15.68
C PHE A 133 6.03 -3.10 -15.18
N SER A 134 5.52 -1.89 -15.42
CA SER A 134 6.32 -0.69 -15.17
C SER A 134 6.44 -0.41 -13.68
N PHE A 135 5.34 -0.42 -12.94
CA PHE A 135 5.35 -0.10 -11.51
C PHE A 135 5.85 -1.26 -10.65
N GLU A 136 5.23 -2.44 -10.76
CA GLU A 136 5.47 -3.57 -9.86
C GLU A 136 6.73 -4.38 -10.19
N TYR A 137 7.25 -4.29 -11.43
CA TYR A 137 8.46 -5.00 -11.82
C TYR A 137 9.65 -4.07 -12.03
N LEU A 138 9.53 -3.07 -12.91
CA LEU A 138 10.66 -2.20 -13.25
C LEU A 138 11.00 -1.20 -12.13
N LEU A 139 9.99 -0.54 -11.55
CA LEU A 139 10.18 0.58 -10.63
C LEU A 139 10.00 0.22 -9.15
N THR A 140 9.47 -0.97 -8.85
CA THR A 140 9.03 -1.35 -7.49
C THR A 140 10.09 -1.13 -6.41
N ASN A 141 11.37 -1.43 -6.72
CA ASN A 141 12.44 -1.27 -5.75
C ASN A 141 12.71 0.19 -5.38
N LEU A 142 12.43 1.14 -6.27
CA LEU A 142 12.58 2.57 -6.00
C LEU A 142 11.50 3.09 -5.04
N LEU A 143 10.39 2.36 -4.86
CA LEU A 143 9.38 2.65 -3.85
C LEU A 143 9.62 1.81 -2.59
N PHE A 144 9.68 0.49 -2.74
CA PHE A 144 9.67 -0.45 -1.61
C PHE A 144 10.94 -0.35 -0.76
N VAL A 145 12.11 -0.36 -1.40
CA VAL A 145 13.39 -0.40 -0.65
C VAL A 145 13.54 0.84 0.24
N PRO A 146 13.37 2.08 -0.25
CA PRO A 146 13.53 3.26 0.60
C PRO A 146 12.64 3.29 1.84
N PHE A 147 11.34 2.94 1.72
CA PHE A 147 10.43 2.92 2.88
C PHE A 147 10.78 1.80 3.86
N MET A 148 10.97 0.58 3.35
CA MET A 148 11.18 -0.58 4.21
C MET A 148 12.57 -0.57 4.84
N SER A 149 13.63 -0.28 4.07
CA SER A 149 14.96 -0.11 4.66
C SER A 149 14.99 1.11 5.58
N GLY A 150 14.37 2.23 5.18
CA GLY A 150 14.28 3.44 6.01
C GLY A 150 13.77 3.14 7.43
N SER A 151 12.74 2.30 7.54
CA SER A 151 12.17 1.87 8.83
C SER A 151 13.08 0.99 9.68
N SER A 152 14.08 0.33 9.09
CA SER A 152 15.05 -0.46 9.85
C SER A 152 16.19 0.39 10.41
N PHE A 153 16.40 1.59 9.86
CA PHE A 153 17.48 2.51 10.24
C PHE A 153 16.99 3.69 11.08
N ASN A 154 15.67 3.83 11.28
CA ASN A 154 15.06 4.92 12.04
C ASN A 154 14.06 4.40 13.08
#